data_AF-A0A925NY44-F1
#
_entry.id   AF-A0A925NY44-F1
#
_cell.length_a   1.000
_cell.length_b   1.000
_cell.length_c   1.000
_cell.angle_alpha   90.00
_cell.angle_beta   90.00
_cell.angle_gamma   90.00
#
_symmetry.space_group_name_H-M   'P 1'
#
loop_
_entity.id
_entity.type
_entity.pdbx_description
1 polymer ?
#
loop_
_entity_poly.entity_id
_entity_poly.type
_entity_poly.pdbx_seq_one_letter_code
_entity_poly.pdbx_strand_id
1 'polypeptide(L)'
;MPLLLGVNIDHIATLRQARYAKMPESASAEPCPVESGHDAVAGGADSLTLHVRGDRRHMQDADAYRIRAEVKSPLNLEMGVS
;
A
#
# COMPACT_ATOMS: atom_id res chain seq x y z
N MET A 1 -4.41 -25.83 -10.34
CA MET A 1 -3.98 -24.42 -10.40
C MET A 1 -2.97 -24.19 -9.28
N PRO A 2 -1.87 -23.47 -9.50
CA PRO A 2 -0.92 -23.12 -8.44
C PRO A 2 -1.55 -22.17 -7.42
N LEU A 3 -1.01 -22.16 -6.20
CA LEU A 3 -1.34 -21.15 -5.17
C LEU A 3 -0.87 -19.77 -5.64
N LEU A 4 -1.63 -18.74 -5.29
CA LEU A 4 -1.30 -17.33 -5.56
C LEU A 4 -0.86 -16.63 -4.28
N LEU A 5 0.06 -15.67 -4.40
CA LEU A 5 0.56 -14.82 -3.32
C LEU A 5 0.04 -13.39 -3.46
N GLY A 6 -0.73 -12.94 -2.47
CA GLY A 6 -1.04 -11.53 -2.26
C GLY A 6 -0.12 -10.92 -1.21
N VAL A 7 0.62 -9.87 -1.57
CA VAL A 7 1.52 -9.18 -0.63
C VAL A 7 0.80 -7.99 -0.01
N ASN A 8 0.60 -8.04 1.31
CA ASN A 8 0.07 -6.89 2.06
C ASN A 8 1.20 -5.88 2.33
N ILE A 9 0.97 -4.62 1.93
CA ILE A 9 1.95 -3.54 2.01
C ILE A 9 1.63 -2.47 3.08
N ASP A 10 0.69 -2.74 4.00
CA ASP A 10 0.26 -1.79 5.04
C ASP A 10 1.39 -1.38 5.99
N HIS A 11 2.28 -2.32 6.33
CA HIS A 11 3.37 -2.05 7.28
C HIS A 11 4.48 -1.16 6.72
N ILE A 12 4.61 -1.04 5.40
CA ILE A 12 5.45 -0.03 4.76
C ILE A 12 4.90 1.36 5.09
N ALA A 13 3.58 1.55 4.93
CA ALA A 13 2.93 2.79 5.33
C ALA A 13 3.04 3.04 6.85
N THR A 14 2.97 2.00 7.70
CA THR A 14 3.25 2.15 9.14
C THR A 14 4.63 2.74 9.40
N LEU A 15 5.67 2.24 8.72
CA LEU A 15 7.04 2.76 8.87
C LEU A 15 7.13 4.21 8.42
N ARG A 16 6.49 4.57 7.28
CA ARG A 16 6.42 5.97 6.82
C ARG A 16 5.72 6.86 7.84
N GLN A 17 4.56 6.45 8.33
CA GLN A 17 3.77 7.24 9.29
C GLN A 17 4.53 7.47 10.61
N ALA A 18 5.39 6.56 11.04
CA ALA A 18 6.20 6.75 12.24
C ALA A 18 7.03 8.05 12.23
N ARG A 19 7.49 8.49 11.04
CA ARG A 19 8.26 9.73 10.87
C ARG A 19 7.49 10.86 10.20
N TYR A 20 6.56 10.53 9.31
CA TYR A 20 5.92 11.46 8.40
C TYR A 20 4.39 11.58 8.60
N ALA A 21 3.81 11.10 9.71
CA ALA A 21 2.36 11.15 9.92
C ALA A 21 1.71 12.53 9.75
N LYS A 22 2.43 13.61 10.06
CA LYS A 22 1.94 15.00 9.90
C LYS A 22 2.26 15.62 8.53
N MET A 23 2.95 14.90 7.66
CA MET A 23 3.44 15.35 6.37
C MET A 23 3.55 14.17 5.35
N PRO A 24 2.49 13.35 5.17
CA PRO A 24 2.56 12.15 4.34
C PRO A 24 2.81 12.45 2.86
N GLU A 25 2.45 13.64 2.39
CA GLU A 25 2.68 14.13 1.03
C GLU A 25 4.06 14.79 0.83
N SER A 26 4.90 14.80 1.87
CA SER A 26 6.26 15.33 1.76
C SER A 26 7.01 14.56 0.68
N ALA A 27 7.76 15.26 -0.18
CA ALA A 27 8.63 14.62 -1.17
C ALA A 27 9.73 13.75 -0.52
N SER A 28 9.97 13.91 0.78
CA SER A 28 10.89 13.08 1.57
C SER A 28 10.18 11.97 2.35
N ALA A 29 8.87 11.79 2.20
CA ALA A 29 8.13 10.78 2.95
C ALA A 29 8.47 9.38 2.45
N GLU A 30 9.25 8.66 3.25
CA GLU A 30 9.72 7.31 2.96
C GLU A 30 9.41 6.34 4.11
N PRO A 31 9.28 5.02 3.83
CA PRO A 31 9.24 4.40 2.51
C PRO A 31 7.93 4.70 1.76
N CYS A 32 7.97 4.63 0.42
CA CYS A 32 6.82 4.89 -0.45
C CYS A 32 6.03 3.58 -0.71
N PRO A 33 4.74 3.49 -0.33
CA PRO A 33 3.93 2.29 -0.59
C PRO A 33 3.77 1.95 -2.07
N VAL A 34 3.80 2.95 -2.96
CA VAL A 34 3.71 2.75 -4.41
C VAL A 34 4.96 2.05 -4.94
N GLU A 35 6.15 2.51 -4.53
CA GLU A 35 7.42 1.88 -4.91
C GLU A 35 7.48 0.44 -4.41
N SER A 36 7.10 0.20 -3.15
CA SER A 36 7.01 -1.16 -2.62
C SER A 36 5.98 -2.03 -3.34
N GLY A 37 4.91 -1.45 -3.89
CA GLY A 37 3.97 -2.16 -4.75
C GLY A 37 4.64 -2.64 -6.06
N HIS A 38 5.45 -1.79 -6.69
CA HIS A 38 6.25 -2.19 -7.84
C HIS A 38 7.27 -3.28 -7.49
N ASP A 39 7.96 -3.14 -6.36
CA ASP A 39 8.95 -4.12 -5.89
C ASP A 39 8.30 -5.48 -5.60
N ALA A 40 7.13 -5.50 -4.98
CA ALA A 40 6.39 -6.74 -4.70
C ALA A 40 5.99 -7.46 -5.99
N VAL A 41 5.47 -6.74 -6.98
CA VAL A 41 5.13 -7.31 -8.29
C VAL A 41 6.38 -7.82 -9.01
N ALA A 42 7.47 -7.05 -9.00
CA ALA A 42 8.75 -7.47 -9.56
C ALA A 42 9.32 -8.70 -8.84
N GLY A 43 9.04 -8.84 -7.54
CA GLY A 43 9.38 -10.00 -6.72
C GLY A 43 8.49 -11.24 -6.92
N GLY A 44 7.49 -11.17 -7.82
CA GLY A 44 6.62 -12.29 -8.17
C GLY A 44 5.30 -12.35 -7.41
N ALA A 45 4.86 -11.26 -6.78
CA ALA A 45 3.51 -11.19 -6.22
C ALA A 45 2.44 -11.28 -7.32
N ASP A 46 1.42 -12.12 -7.11
CA ASP A 46 0.28 -12.24 -8.01
C ASP A 46 -0.75 -11.11 -7.80
N SER A 47 -0.75 -10.50 -6.61
CA SER A 47 -1.61 -9.38 -6.26
C SER A 47 -1.02 -8.54 -5.13
N LEU A 48 -1.53 -7.32 -4.98
CA LEU A 48 -1.28 -6.46 -3.82
C LEU A 48 -2.50 -6.47 -2.90
N THR A 49 -2.24 -6.45 -1.59
CA THR A 49 -3.25 -6.24 -0.56
C THR A 49 -2.96 -4.95 0.18
N LEU A 50 -3.98 -4.13 0.42
CA LEU A 50 -3.87 -2.94 1.27
C LEU A 50 -5.18 -2.67 1.99
N HIS A 51 -5.08 -2.01 3.14
CA HIS A 51 -6.23 -1.69 3.99
C HIS A 51 -6.26 -0.20 4.33
N VAL A 52 -7.15 0.55 3.68
CA VAL A 52 -7.45 1.93 4.07
C VAL A 52 -8.45 1.92 5.23
N ARG A 53 -7.92 2.02 6.46
CA ARG A 53 -8.74 2.03 7.67
C ARG A 53 -9.50 3.35 7.80
N GLY A 54 -10.68 3.33 8.44
CA GLY A 54 -11.44 4.55 8.74
C GLY A 54 -10.69 5.58 9.60
N ASP A 55 -9.76 5.11 10.44
CA ASP A 55 -8.89 5.94 11.29
C ASP A 55 -7.56 6.35 10.61
N ARG A 56 -7.30 5.91 9.37
CA ARG A 56 -6.09 6.21 8.57
C ARG A 56 -4.77 5.95 9.32
N ARG A 57 -4.73 4.88 10.13
CA ARG A 57 -3.57 4.55 10.96
C ARG A 57 -2.27 4.32 10.18
N HIS A 58 -2.34 3.75 8.98
CA HIS A 58 -1.19 3.43 8.13
C HIS A 58 -1.41 3.91 6.69
N MET A 59 -2.12 3.13 5.89
CA MET A 59 -2.40 3.42 4.48
C MET A 59 -3.34 4.62 4.41
N GLN A 60 -2.99 5.61 3.58
CA GLN A 60 -3.81 6.79 3.34
C GLN A 60 -4.64 6.59 2.07
N ASP A 61 -5.74 7.33 1.94
CA ASP A 61 -6.59 7.27 0.75
C ASP A 61 -5.78 7.55 -0.54
N ALA A 62 -4.86 8.52 -0.50
CA ALA A 62 -3.98 8.86 -1.61
C ALA A 62 -3.07 7.71 -2.05
N ASP A 63 -2.57 6.89 -1.11
CA ASP A 63 -1.75 5.72 -1.43
C ASP A 63 -2.54 4.72 -2.27
N ALA A 64 -3.78 4.43 -1.87
CA ALA A 64 -4.62 3.47 -2.57
C ALA A 64 -4.94 3.92 -4.00
N TYR A 65 -5.26 5.20 -4.20
CA TYR A 65 -5.48 5.76 -5.53
C TYR A 65 -4.23 5.70 -6.41
N ARG A 66 -3.07 6.07 -5.85
CA ARG A 66 -1.80 6.03 -6.58
C ARG A 66 -1.40 4.61 -6.94
N ILE A 67 -1.49 3.67 -6.00
CA ILE A 67 -1.22 2.24 -6.26
C ILE A 67 -2.12 1.73 -7.39
N ARG A 68 -3.43 2.05 -7.37
CA ARG A 68 -4.35 1.66 -8.43
C ARG A 68 -3.99 2.25 -9.80
N ALA A 69 -3.50 3.49 -9.85
CA ALA A 69 -3.13 4.15 -11.09
C ALA A 69 -1.78 3.63 -11.65
N GLU A 70 -0.79 3.50 -10.77
CA GLU A 70 0.63 3.32 -11.11
C GLU A 70 1.03 1.84 -11.17
N VAL A 71 0.53 0.98 -10.26
CA VAL A 71 0.95 -0.43 -10.16
C VAL A 71 0.00 -1.36 -10.92
N LYS A 72 0.53 -2.07 -11.91
CA LYS A 72 -0.25 -3.00 -12.75
C LYS A 72 -0.32 -4.39 -12.12
N SER A 73 -1.20 -4.56 -11.14
CA SER A 73 -1.54 -5.86 -10.55
C SER A 73 -3.01 -5.91 -10.13
N PRO A 74 -3.58 -7.11 -9.91
CA PRO A 74 -4.80 -7.24 -9.12
C PRO A 74 -4.61 -6.59 -7.75
N LEU A 75 -5.66 -5.94 -7.26
CA LEU A 75 -5.67 -5.23 -5.99
C LEU A 75 -6.77 -5.81 -5.09
N ASN A 76 -6.36 -6.34 -3.95
CA ASN A 76 -7.23 -6.74 -2.86
C ASN A 76 -7.34 -5.56 -1.86
N LEU A 77 -8.42 -4.78 -1.98
CA LEU A 77 -8.70 -3.66 -1.08
C LEU A 77 -9.48 -4.17 0.14
N GLU A 78 -8.81 -4.26 1.27
CA GLU A 78 -9.44 -4.55 2.55
C GLU A 78 -10.08 -3.27 3.12
N MET A 79 -11.31 -3.40 3.61
CA MET A 79 -12.06 -2.28 4.16
C MET A 79 -12.97 -2.73 5.30
N GLY A 80 -13.20 -1.82 6.24
CA GLY A 80 -14.24 -2.00 7.25
C GLY A 80 -15.63 -1.75 6.66
N VAL A 81 -16.63 -2.47 7.16
CA VAL A 81 -18.04 -2.10 6.95
C VAL A 81 -18.40 -1.03 7.98
N SER A 82 -18.88 0.11 7.51
CA SER A 82 -19.24 1.28 8.31
C SER A 82 -20.70 1.65 8.12
#